data_AF-A0A7V9AGB8-F1
#
_entry.id   AF-A0A7V9AGB8-F1
#
_cell.length_a   1.000
_cell.length_b   1.000
_cell.length_c   1.000
_cell.angle_alpha   90.00
_cell.angle_beta   90.00
_cell.angle_gamma   90.00
#
_symmetry.space_group_name_H-M   'P 1'
#
loop_
_entity.id
_entity.type
_entity.pdbx_description
1 polymer ?
#
loop_
_entity_poly.entity_id
_entity_poly.type
_entity_poly.pdbx_seq_one_letter_code
_entity_poly.pdbx_strand_id
1 'polypeptide(L)'
;MSRALLGIFFIATGANHFVSPAPYLAIIPPSLPWPGVLVALTGLAEIAGGSGVVFARTRKVAALGLIALLIAVFPANIYAALYGMQLSGRPVASWILWLRLPLQPLLIWWVYNACWKARELPR
;
A
#
# COMPACT_ATOMS: atom_id res chain seq x y z
N MET A 1 -7.34 14.11 -10.44
CA MET A 1 -6.11 13.57 -9.81
C MET A 1 -5.33 12.74 -10.82
N SER A 2 -4.01 12.90 -10.89
CA SER A 2 -3.17 12.23 -11.89
C SER A 2 -3.03 10.73 -11.61
N ARG A 3 -3.41 9.90 -12.58
CA ARG A 3 -3.28 8.43 -12.54
C ARG A 3 -1.83 7.98 -12.67
N ALA A 4 -1.03 8.74 -13.42
CA ALA A 4 0.39 8.49 -13.55
C ALA A 4 1.11 8.64 -12.20
N LEU A 5 0.78 9.68 -11.43
CA LEU A 5 1.33 9.86 -10.08
C LEU A 5 0.93 8.71 -9.14
N LEU A 6 -0.33 8.26 -9.21
CA LEU A 6 -0.79 7.11 -8.44
C LEU A 6 -0.01 5.84 -8.80
N GLY A 7 0.15 5.58 -10.11
CA GLY A 7 0.89 4.42 -10.59
C GLY A 7 2.35 4.45 -10.16
N ILE A 8 3.03 5.58 -10.34
CA ILE A 8 4.42 5.79 -9.90
C ILE A 8 4.54 5.57 -8.40
N PHE A 9 3.61 6.10 -7.60
CA PHE A 9 3.61 5.95 -6.15
C PHE A 9 3.54 4.47 -5.72
N PHE A 10 2.61 3.69 -6.28
CA PHE A 10 2.48 2.27 -5.94
C PHE A 10 3.63 1.42 -6.48
N ILE A 11 4.14 1.72 -7.68
CA ILE A 11 5.32 1.03 -8.23
C ILE A 11 6.56 1.28 -7.35
N ALA A 12 6.78 2.53 -6.93
CA ALA A 12 7.90 2.89 -6.08
C ALA A 12 7.79 2.24 -4.69
N THR A 13 6.59 2.26 -4.09
CA THR A 13 6.33 1.64 -2.79
C THR A 13 6.49 0.12 -2.86
N GLY A 14 5.99 -0.51 -3.92
CA GLY A 14 6.13 -1.95 -4.14
C GLY A 14 7.56 -2.36 -4.42
N ALA A 15 8.33 -1.58 -5.18
CA ALA A 15 9.76 -1.82 -5.37
C ALA A 15 10.54 -1.69 -4.06
N ASN A 16 10.17 -0.76 -3.19
CA ASN A 16 10.81 -0.57 -1.90
C ASN A 16 10.65 -1.79 -0.96
N HIS A 17 9.63 -2.64 -1.14
CA HIS A 17 9.51 -3.90 -0.41
C HIS A 17 10.70 -4.85 -0.68
N PHE A 18 11.31 -4.77 -1.86
CA PHE A 18 12.46 -5.60 -2.25
C PHE A 18 13.78 -4.93 -1.95
N VAL A 19 13.85 -3.60 -2.08
CA VAL A 19 15.07 -2.81 -1.82
C VAL A 19 15.33 -2.67 -0.32
N SER A 20 14.28 -2.41 0.47
CA SER A 20 14.36 -2.21 1.91
C SER A 20 13.20 -2.93 2.61
N PRO A 21 13.28 -4.27 2.78
CA PRO A 21 12.19 -5.06 3.37
C PRO A 21 12.01 -4.83 4.87
N ALA A 22 13.05 -4.38 5.59
CA ALA A 22 13.06 -4.31 7.06
C ALA A 22 11.87 -3.54 7.67
N PRO A 23 11.45 -2.36 7.16
CA PRO A 23 10.28 -1.63 7.68
C PRO A 23 8.95 -2.38 7.48
N TYR A 24 8.85 -3.19 6.43
CA TYR A 24 7.65 -3.96 6.11
C TYR A 24 7.59 -5.25 6.91
N LEU A 25 8.73 -5.90 7.14
CA LEU A 25 8.80 -7.06 8.04
C LEU A 25 8.45 -6.66 9.48
N ALA A 26 8.86 -5.46 9.90
CA ALA A 26 8.68 -5.00 11.27
C ALA A 26 7.22 -4.62 11.62
N ILE A 27 6.31 -4.44 10.64
CA ILE A 27 4.86 -4.28 10.91
C ILE A 27 4.13 -5.61 11.07
N ILE A 28 4.69 -6.72 10.60
CA ILE A 28 3.94 -7.98 10.50
C ILE A 28 3.68 -8.54 11.90
N PRO A 29 2.41 -8.76 12.28
CA PRO A 29 2.08 -9.38 13.55
C PRO A 29 2.72 -10.77 13.68
N PRO A 30 3.20 -11.16 14.87
CA PRO A 30 3.78 -12.49 15.12
C PRO A 30 2.81 -13.66 14.85
N SER A 31 1.51 -13.38 14.79
CA SER A 31 0.47 -14.37 14.47
C SER A 31 0.44 -14.77 12.99
N LEU A 32 1.09 -14.03 12.09
CA LEU A 32 1.12 -14.34 10.66
C LEU A 32 2.36 -15.17 10.30
N PRO A 33 2.20 -16.29 9.57
CA PRO A 33 3.32 -17.08 9.10
C PRO A 33 4.04 -16.39 7.93
N TRP A 34 5.32 -16.74 7.76
CA TRP A 34 6.16 -16.35 6.62
C TRP A 34 6.17 -14.84 6.27
N PRO A 35 6.61 -13.96 7.18
CA PRO A 35 6.62 -12.51 6.96
C PRO A 35 7.28 -12.08 5.64
N GLY A 36 8.39 -12.71 5.26
CA GLY A 36 9.09 -12.41 4.00
C GLY A 36 8.27 -12.70 2.74
N VAL A 37 7.50 -13.78 2.74
CA VAL A 37 6.61 -14.12 1.61
C VAL A 37 5.47 -13.11 1.53
N LEU A 38 4.89 -12.73 2.67
CA LEU A 38 3.84 -11.72 2.71
C LEU A 38 4.34 -10.36 2.16
N VAL A 39 5.50 -9.89 2.61
CA VAL A 39 6.12 -8.64 2.10
C VAL A 39 6.38 -8.72 0.59
N ALA A 40 6.89 -9.85 0.09
CA ALA A 40 7.12 -10.02 -1.34
C ALA A 40 5.80 -10.02 -2.14
N LEU A 41 4.76 -10.70 -1.65
CA LEU A 41 3.45 -10.75 -2.30
C LEU A 41 2.77 -9.37 -2.32
N THR A 42 2.82 -8.62 -1.22
CA THR A 42 2.26 -7.26 -1.17
C THR A 42 3.03 -6.34 -2.10
N GLY A 43 4.36 -6.41 -2.12
CA GLY A 43 5.20 -5.62 -3.03
C GLY A 43 4.92 -5.91 -4.51
N LEU A 44 4.79 -7.19 -4.89
CA LEU A 44 4.39 -7.57 -6.26
C LEU A 44 3.00 -7.05 -6.62
N ALA A 45 2.04 -7.15 -5.69
CA ALA A 45 0.68 -6.69 -5.90
C ALA A 45 0.62 -5.15 -6.07
N GLU A 46 1.43 -4.39 -5.33
CA GLU A 46 1.54 -2.94 -5.49
C GLU A 46 2.12 -2.56 -6.86
N ILE A 47 3.19 -3.23 -7.31
CA ILE A 47 3.79 -2.98 -8.64
C ILE A 47 2.79 -3.32 -9.75
N ALA A 48 2.13 -4.46 -9.66
CA ALA A 48 1.14 -4.90 -10.65
C ALA A 48 -0.07 -3.96 -10.68
N GLY A 49 -0.59 -3.58 -9.50
CA GLY A 49 -1.69 -2.64 -9.37
C GLY A 49 -1.32 -1.24 -9.86
N GLY A 50 -0.17 -0.72 -9.46
CA GLY A 50 0.36 0.59 -9.87
C GLY A 50 0.57 0.68 -11.39
N SER A 51 1.07 -0.39 -12.00
CA SER A 51 1.18 -0.50 -13.46
C SER A 51 -0.21 -0.60 -14.12
N GLY A 52 -1.10 -1.42 -13.54
CA GLY A 52 -2.44 -1.68 -14.06
C GLY A 52 -3.39 -0.48 -14.03
N VAL A 53 -3.22 0.48 -13.11
CA VAL A 53 -4.07 1.69 -13.05
C VAL A 53 -3.79 2.70 -14.17
N VAL A 54 -2.60 2.63 -14.80
CA VAL A 54 -2.21 3.49 -15.92
C VAL A 54 -3.00 3.12 -17.17
N PHE A 55 -3.12 1.83 -17.47
CA PHE A 55 -3.80 1.33 -18.68
C PHE A 55 -5.32 1.29 -18.52
N ALA A 56 -6.05 1.84 -19.50
CA ALA A 56 -7.52 1.94 -19.44
C ALA A 56 -8.23 0.59 -19.30
N ARG A 57 -7.70 -0.47 -19.92
CA ARG A 57 -8.30 -1.82 -19.94
C ARG A 57 -8.23 -2.53 -18.59
N THR A 58 -7.12 -2.37 -17.85
CA THR A 58 -6.87 -3.05 -16.57
C THR A 58 -7.24 -2.19 -15.35
N ARG A 59 -7.47 -0.90 -15.55
CA ARG A 59 -7.64 0.10 -14.49
C ARG A 59 -8.59 -0.30 -13.37
N LYS A 60 -9.79 -0.77 -13.71
CA LYS A 60 -10.81 -1.09 -12.69
C LYS A 60 -10.37 -2.26 -11.82
N VAL A 61 -9.87 -3.32 -12.44
CA VAL A 61 -9.39 -4.51 -11.74
C VAL A 61 -8.18 -4.16 -10.87
N ALA A 62 -7.23 -3.40 -11.42
CA ALA A 62 -6.06 -2.93 -10.69
C ALA A 62 -6.43 -2.03 -9.50
N ALA A 63 -7.38 -1.11 -9.67
CA ALA A 63 -7.87 -0.24 -8.60
C ALA A 63 -8.55 -1.04 -7.48
N LEU A 64 -9.43 -1.99 -7.82
CA LEU A 64 -10.04 -2.86 -6.83
C LEU A 64 -9.00 -3.72 -6.10
N GLY A 65 -8.01 -4.25 -6.83
CA GLY A 65 -6.89 -5.00 -6.24
C GLY A 65 -6.07 -4.17 -5.26
N LEU A 66 -5.71 -2.93 -5.63
CA LEU A 66 -5.01 -2.00 -4.74
C LEU A 66 -5.84 -1.65 -3.50
N ILE A 67 -7.14 -1.39 -3.65
CA ILE A 67 -8.03 -1.12 -2.51
C ILE A 67 -8.10 -2.34 -1.58
N ALA A 68 -8.30 -3.54 -2.14
CA ALA A 68 -8.32 -4.78 -1.37
C ALA A 68 -7.00 -5.02 -0.63
N LEU A 69 -5.86 -4.76 -1.30
CA LEU A 69 -4.53 -4.86 -0.71
C LEU A 69 -4.35 -3.88 0.46
N LEU A 70 -4.74 -2.61 0.26
CA LEU A 70 -4.67 -1.59 1.31
C LEU A 70 -5.53 -1.96 2.53
N ILE A 71 -6.70 -2.56 2.32
CA ILE A 71 -7.54 -3.07 3.40
C ILE A 71 -6.87 -4.26 4.08
N ALA A 72 -6.29 -5.19 3.33
CA ALA A 72 -5.65 -6.39 3.87
C ALA A 72 -4.41 -6.07 4.73
N VAL A 73 -3.64 -5.04 4.39
CA VAL A 73 -2.46 -4.61 5.16
C VAL A 73 -2.79 -3.63 6.30
N PHE A 74 -4.02 -3.12 6.38
CA PHE A 74 -4.46 -2.19 7.43
C PHE A 74 -4.32 -2.76 8.86
N PRO A 75 -4.69 -4.03 9.15
CA PRO A 75 -4.49 -4.62 10.47
C PRO A 75 -3.02 -4.64 10.92
N ALA A 76 -2.07 -4.82 10.00
CA ALA A 76 -0.64 -4.79 10.34
C ALA A 76 -0.19 -3.37 10.74
N ASN A 77 -0.73 -2.33 10.11
CA ASN A 77 -0.47 -0.94 10.52
C ASN A 77 -1.11 -0.60 11.87
N ILE A 78 -2.32 -1.12 12.16
CA ILE A 78 -2.92 -0.99 13.50
C ILE A 78 -2.03 -1.67 14.53
N TYR A 79 -1.59 -2.90 14.28
CA TYR A 79 -0.71 -3.64 15.18
C TYR A 79 0.56 -2.84 15.48
N ALA A 80 1.24 -2.33 14.46
CA ALA A 80 2.42 -1.50 14.65
C ALA A 80 2.14 -0.22 15.45
N ALA A 81 0.99 0.45 15.24
CA ALA A 81 0.62 1.65 15.99
C ALA A 81 0.32 1.36 17.47
N LEU A 82 -0.26 0.20 17.79
CA LEU A 82 -0.61 -0.20 19.15
C LEU A 82 0.59 -0.75 19.93
N TYR A 83 1.40 -1.61 19.31
CA TYR A 83 2.47 -2.34 19.98
C TYR A 83 3.87 -1.77 19.72
N GLY A 84 3.94 -0.75 18.86
CA GLY A 84 5.21 -0.17 18.43
C GLY A 84 5.93 -1.03 17.39
N MET A 85 6.99 -0.45 16.84
CA MET A 85 7.86 -1.09 15.86
C MET A 85 9.31 -0.75 16.18
N GLN A 86 10.20 -1.71 15.98
CA GLN A 86 11.63 -1.44 15.95
C GLN A 86 12.19 -1.64 14.54
N LEU A 87 13.05 -0.72 14.13
CA LEU A 87 13.77 -0.80 12.86
C LEU A 87 15.27 -0.70 13.16
N SER A 88 16.03 -1.74 12.78
CA SER A 88 17.47 -1.82 13.03
C SER A 88 17.85 -1.58 14.51
N GLY A 89 17.06 -2.14 15.43
CA GLY A 89 17.28 -2.00 16.88
C GLY A 89 16.89 -0.64 17.47
N ARG A 90 16.27 0.25 16.69
CA ARG A 90 15.78 1.55 17.17
C ARG A 90 14.25 1.60 17.13
N PRO A 91 13.58 2.08 18.19
CA PRO A 91 12.14 2.27 18.16
C PRO A 91 11.77 3.33 17.11
N VAL A 92 10.78 3.03 16.29
CA VAL A 92 10.16 4.01 15.39
C VAL A 92 9.26 4.91 16.23
N ALA A 93 9.34 6.22 15.99
CA ALA A 93 8.54 7.18 16.74
C ALA A 93 7.04 6.90 16.56
N SER A 94 6.30 6.79 17.68
CA SER A 94 4.90 6.35 17.66
C SER A 94 4.02 7.21 16.75
N TRP A 95 4.23 8.53 16.70
CA TRP A 95 3.47 9.43 15.84
C TRP A 95 3.58 9.07 14.34
N ILE A 96 4.70 8.52 13.90
CA ILE A 96 4.89 8.04 12.50
C ILE A 96 3.97 6.84 12.24
N LEU A 97 3.86 5.93 13.21
CA LEU A 97 3.02 4.73 13.09
C LEU A 97 1.54 5.12 13.08
N TRP A 98 1.14 6.06 13.94
CA TRP A 98 -0.22 6.62 13.94
C TRP A 98 -0.55 7.38 12.66
N LEU A 99 0.41 8.09 12.05
CA LEU A 99 0.21 8.80 10.79
C LEU A 99 -0.11 7.87 9.60
N ARG A 100 0.32 6.60 9.65
CA ARG A 100 0.01 5.61 8.61
C ARG A 100 -1.48 5.28 8.54
N LEU A 101 -2.17 5.28 9.69
CA LEU A 101 -3.58 4.91 9.78
C LEU A 101 -4.50 5.85 8.97
N PRO A 102 -4.45 7.19 9.08
CA PRO A 102 -5.23 8.08 8.24
C PRO A 102 -4.71 8.15 6.80
N LEU A 103 -3.42 7.86 6.55
CA LEU A 103 -2.90 7.83 5.18
C LEU A 103 -3.55 6.71 4.35
N GLN A 104 -3.87 5.57 4.97
CA GLN A 104 -4.45 4.42 4.28
C GLN A 104 -5.84 4.69 3.66
N PRO A 105 -6.85 5.25 4.35
CA PRO A 105 -8.10 5.66 3.73
C PRO A 105 -7.93 6.81 2.73
N LEU A 106 -6.95 7.70 2.92
CA LEU A 106 -6.62 8.73 1.92
C LEU A 106 -6.09 8.10 0.62
N LEU A 107 -5.26 7.06 0.71
CA LEU A 107 -4.80 6.30 -0.46
C LEU A 107 -5.95 5.55 -1.13
N ILE A 108 -6.83 4.90 -0.37
CA ILE A 108 -8.04 4.26 -0.91
C ILE A 108 -8.91 5.28 -1.65
N TRP A 109 -9.14 6.45 -1.04
CA TRP A 109 -9.88 7.55 -1.66
C TRP A 109 -9.20 8.04 -2.94
N TRP A 110 -7.87 8.16 -2.95
CA TRP A 110 -7.12 8.57 -4.13
C TRP A 110 -7.25 7.53 -5.26
N VAL A 111 -7.09 6.24 -4.96
CA VAL A 111 -7.30 5.15 -5.94
C VAL A 111 -8.71 5.21 -6.52
N TYR A 112 -9.72 5.32 -5.66
CA TYR A 112 -11.12 5.41 -6.08
C TYR A 112 -11.39 6.62 -6.97
N ASN A 113 -10.97 7.83 -6.57
CA ASN A 113 -11.20 9.03 -7.36
C ASN A 113 -10.43 9.03 -8.69
N ALA A 114 -9.18 8.57 -8.71
CA ALA A 114 -8.37 8.53 -9.93
C ALA A 114 -8.91 7.52 -10.96
N CYS A 115 -9.53 6.43 -10.49
CA CYS A 115 -9.97 5.32 -11.34
C CYS A 115 -11.46 5.32 -11.68
N TRP A 116 -12.33 5.86 -10.81
CA TRP A 116 -13.79 5.82 -10.99
C TRP A 116 -14.38 7.12 -11.56
N LYS A 117 -14.02 8.31 -11.03
CA LYS A 117 -14.47 9.61 -11.59
C LYS A 117 -13.96 9.88 -13.02
N ALA A 118 -12.95 9.13 -13.44
CA ALA A 118 -12.42 9.12 -14.80
C ALA A 118 -13.45 8.81 -15.91
N ARG A 119 -14.64 8.36 -15.54
CA ARG A 119 -15.71 7.91 -16.45
C ARG A 119 -16.70 9.02 -16.83
N GLU A 120 -16.68 10.18 -16.14
CA GLU A 120 -17.80 11.14 -16.18
C GLU A 120 -17.55 12.41 -17.00
N LEU A 121 -16.43 12.56 -17.69
CA LEU A 121 -16.30 13.63 -18.69
C LEU A 121 -16.73 13.08 -20.05
N PRO A 122 -17.89 13.51 -20.61
CA PRO A 122 -18.13 13.40 -22.03
C PRO A 122 -16.98 14.10 -22.75
N ARG A 123 -16.42 13.46 -23.78
CA ARG A 123 -15.44 14.11 -24.65
C ARG A 123 -16.12 15.17 -25.49
#